data_AF-B6JMM5-F1
#
_entry.id   AF-B6JMM5-F1
#
_cell.length_a   1.000
_cell.length_b   1.000
_cell.length_c   1.000
_cell.angle_alpha   90.00
_cell.angle_beta   90.00
_cell.angle_gamma   90.00
#
_symmetry.space_group_name_H-M   'P 1'
#
loop_
_entity.id
_entity.type
_entity.pdbx_description
1 polymer ?
#
loop_
_entity_poly.entity_id
_entity_poly.type
_entity_poly.pdbx_seq_one_letter_code
_entity_poly.pdbx_strand_id
1 'polypeptide(L)'
;MYCNVIKYYAEGNKEFEKELNDFSPDGFWAMTLPKNKNEALFVAQLLCDGGINKYGLSCAGLTENLLKDIEPHLGLATISEIDEYLANLDKEEAELKE
;
A
#
# COMPACT_ATOMS: atom_id res chain seq x y z
N MET A 1 4.86 7.79 -13.81
CA MET A 1 4.15 7.12 -14.92
C MET A 1 2.78 6.61 -14.47
N TYR A 2 2.69 5.76 -13.44
CA TYR A 2 1.40 5.26 -12.92
C TYR A 2 0.44 6.32 -12.36
N CYS A 3 0.94 7.39 -11.72
CA CYS A 3 0.07 8.41 -11.12
C CYS A 3 -0.84 9.11 -12.14
N ASN A 4 -0.36 9.36 -13.36
CA ASN A 4 -1.17 9.99 -14.41
C ASN A 4 -2.24 9.02 -14.93
N VAL A 5 -1.91 7.74 -15.05
CA VAL A 5 -2.86 6.69 -15.46
C VAL A 5 -3.98 6.55 -14.43
N ILE A 6 -3.63 6.46 -13.15
CA ILE A 6 -4.60 6.41 -12.03
C ILE A 6 -5.46 7.66 -12.02
N LYS A 7 -4.85 8.84 -12.22
CA LYS A 7 -5.57 10.10 -12.33
C LYS A 7 -6.56 10.10 -13.51
N TYR A 8 -6.15 9.71 -14.71
CA TYR A 8 -7.02 9.68 -15.88
C TYR A 8 -8.17 8.68 -15.74
N TYR A 9 -7.91 7.53 -15.12
CA TYR A 9 -8.95 6.57 -14.77
C TYR A 9 -9.96 7.19 -13.78
N ALA A 10 -9.48 7.79 -12.68
CA ALA A 10 -10.32 8.39 -11.66
C ALA A 10 -11.13 9.60 -12.16
N GLU A 11 -10.55 10.39 -13.07
CA GLU A 11 -11.21 11.54 -13.70
C GLU A 11 -12.20 11.15 -14.80
N GLY A 12 -12.29 9.86 -15.16
CA GLY A 12 -13.18 9.40 -16.23
C GLY A 12 -12.80 10.01 -17.58
N ASN A 13 -11.50 10.07 -17.88
CA ASN A 13 -11.02 10.67 -19.12
C ASN A 13 -11.57 9.90 -20.34
N LYS A 14 -12.40 10.58 -21.15
CA LYS A 14 -13.06 10.00 -22.33
C LYS A 14 -12.10 9.50 -23.41
N GLU A 15 -10.88 10.03 -23.47
CA GLU A 15 -9.86 9.59 -24.43
C GLU A 15 -9.40 8.17 -24.14
N PHE A 16 -9.27 7.81 -22.85
CA PHE A 16 -8.75 6.52 -22.40
C PHE A 16 -9.81 5.62 -21.75
N GLU A 17 -11.07 6.05 -21.74
CA GLU A 17 -12.17 5.38 -21.03
C GLU A 17 -12.31 3.90 -21.43
N LYS A 18 -12.20 3.58 -22.73
CA LYS A 18 -12.32 2.20 -23.19
C LYS A 18 -11.13 1.33 -22.77
N GLU A 19 -9.92 1.89 -22.76
CA GLU A 19 -8.68 1.17 -22.43
C GLU A 19 -8.54 0.98 -20.91
N LEU A 20 -8.81 2.03 -20.13
CA LEU A 20 -8.67 1.99 -18.67
C LEU A 20 -9.84 1.31 -17.95
N ASN A 21 -11.00 1.14 -18.61
CA ASN A 21 -12.10 0.31 -18.09
C ASN A 21 -12.09 -1.13 -18.64
N ASP A 22 -11.06 -1.52 -19.39
CA ASP A 22 -10.91 -2.91 -19.83
C ASP A 22 -10.25 -3.75 -18.72
N PHE A 23 -11.08 -4.49 -17.99
CA PHE A 23 -10.67 -5.41 -16.92
C PHE A 23 -10.56 -6.87 -17.38
N SER A 24 -10.49 -7.12 -18.69
CA SER A 24 -10.24 -8.47 -19.20
C SER A 24 -8.84 -8.97 -18.82
N PRO A 25 -8.59 -10.30 -18.86
CA PRO A 25 -7.26 -10.87 -18.59
C PRO A 25 -6.14 -10.42 -19.53
N ASP A 26 -6.46 -9.79 -20.65
CA ASP A 26 -5.55 -9.21 -21.63
C ASP A 26 -5.65 -7.67 -21.71
N GLY A 27 -6.48 -7.06 -20.86
CA GLY A 27 -6.69 -5.62 -20.78
C GLY A 27 -5.52 -4.86 -20.16
N PHE A 28 -5.61 -3.53 -20.17
CA PHE A 28 -4.54 -2.63 -19.75
C PHE A 28 -3.99 -2.98 -18.36
N TRP A 29 -4.88 -3.15 -17.38
CA TRP A 29 -4.50 -3.42 -15.99
C TRP A 29 -3.90 -4.82 -15.81
N ALA A 30 -4.39 -5.83 -16.54
CA ALA A 30 -3.81 -7.18 -16.47
C ALA A 30 -2.36 -7.22 -16.97
N MET A 31 -2.00 -6.31 -17.88
CA MET A 31 -0.65 -6.21 -18.44
C MET A 31 0.29 -5.28 -17.66
N THR A 32 -0.26 -4.33 -16.89
CA THR A 32 0.52 -3.30 -16.16
C THR A 32 0.53 -3.46 -14.64
N LEU A 33 -0.44 -4.16 -14.05
CA LEU A 33 -0.44 -4.42 -12.61
C LEU A 33 0.58 -5.52 -12.23
N PRO A 34 1.08 -5.48 -10.98
CA PRO A 34 1.90 -6.55 -10.43
C PRO A 34 1.22 -7.92 -10.53
N LYS A 35 1.97 -8.92 -10.99
CA LYS A 35 1.42 -10.28 -11.24
C LYS A 35 1.50 -11.21 -10.03
N ASN A 36 2.24 -10.81 -9.00
CA ASN A 36 2.46 -11.61 -7.80
C ASN A 36 2.79 -10.71 -6.59
N LYS A 37 2.78 -11.33 -5.40
CA LYS A 37 3.06 -10.65 -4.13
C LYS A 37 4.39 -9.90 -4.13
N ASN A 38 5.43 -10.43 -4.76
CA ASN A 38 6.75 -9.82 -4.76
C ASN A 38 6.80 -8.55 -5.63
N GLU A 39 6.18 -8.57 -6.81
CA GLU A 39 6.06 -7.38 -7.66
C GLU A 39 5.20 -6.29 -7.00
N ALA A 40 4.14 -6.68 -6.27
CA ALA A 40 3.30 -5.74 -5.55
C ALA A 40 4.08 -5.05 -4.42
N LEU A 41 4.86 -5.81 -3.66
CA LEU A 41 5.75 -5.27 -2.62
C LEU A 41 6.84 -4.37 -3.21
N PHE A 42 7.40 -4.71 -4.37
CA PHE A 42 8.38 -3.87 -5.06
C PHE A 42 7.79 -2.52 -5.49
N VAL A 43 6.58 -2.51 -6.06
CA VAL A 43 5.89 -1.27 -6.45
C VAL A 43 5.50 -0.46 -5.22
N ALA A 44 5.00 -1.11 -4.15
CA ALA A 44 4.70 -0.46 -2.89
C ALA A 44 5.96 0.19 -2.29
N GLN A 45 7.10 -0.51 -2.30
CA GLN A 45 8.38 0.04 -1.87
C GLN A 45 8.80 1.26 -2.69
N LEU A 46 8.74 1.16 -4.03
CA LEU A 46 9.11 2.25 -4.93
C LEU A 46 8.24 3.51 -4.71
N LEU A 47 6.95 3.33 -4.44
CA LEU A 47 6.00 4.42 -4.15
C LEU A 47 6.18 4.99 -2.74
N CYS A 48 6.44 4.14 -1.75
CA CYS A 48 6.68 4.57 -0.37
C CYS A 48 8.02 5.27 -0.19
N ASP A 49 9.04 4.89 -0.97
CA ASP A 49 10.36 5.50 -0.87
C ASP A 49 10.44 6.85 -1.58
N GLY A 50 9.66 7.09 -2.64
CA GLY A 50 9.60 8.34 -3.44
C GLY A 50 10.93 8.88 -4.01
N GLY A 51 12.08 8.46 -3.52
CA GLY A 51 13.03 9.44 -2.99
C GLY A 51 12.40 10.28 -1.86
N ILE A 52 12.95 10.20 -0.66
CA ILE A 52 12.47 10.78 0.63
C ILE A 52 11.42 9.92 1.34
N ASN A 53 11.92 8.77 1.75
CA ASN A 53 11.72 8.16 3.05
C ASN A 53 11.41 9.17 4.19
N LYS A 54 10.13 9.46 4.43
CA LYS A 54 9.65 10.23 5.59
C LYS A 54 9.82 9.46 6.91
N TYR A 55 9.98 8.13 6.83
CA TYR A 55 9.89 7.21 7.98
C TYR A 55 11.23 6.54 8.36
N GLY A 56 12.36 6.92 7.75
CA GLY A 56 13.67 6.29 8.03
C GLY A 56 13.81 4.81 7.66
N LEU A 57 12.94 4.27 6.79
CA LEU A 57 12.96 2.88 6.34
C LEU A 57 14.15 2.61 5.40
N SER A 58 15.20 1.99 5.94
CA SER A 58 16.29 1.39 5.14
C SER A 58 15.95 -0.06 4.78
N CYS A 59 16.74 -0.71 3.91
CA CYS A 59 16.59 -2.15 3.67
C CYS A 59 16.73 -3.00 4.94
N ALA A 60 17.37 -2.48 6.00
CA ALA A 60 17.41 -3.11 7.32
C ALA A 60 16.15 -2.88 8.16
N GLY A 61 15.33 -1.88 7.82
CA GLY A 61 14.02 -1.59 8.43
C GLY A 61 12.83 -2.28 7.75
N LEU A 62 13.04 -2.87 6.57
CA LEU A 62 12.08 -3.76 5.89
C LEU A 62 12.05 -5.13 6.58
N THR A 63 11.69 -5.14 7.85
CA THR A 63 11.50 -6.37 8.63
C THR A 63 10.13 -6.98 8.33
N GLU A 64 9.93 -8.25 8.68
CA GLU A 64 8.72 -9.02 8.40
C GLU A 64 7.43 -8.38 8.96
N ASN A 65 7.55 -7.40 9.87
CA ASN A 65 6.45 -6.70 10.52
C ASN A 65 6.15 -5.31 9.94
N LEU A 66 6.98 -4.75 9.04
CA LEU A 66 6.74 -3.40 8.52
C LEU A 66 5.38 -3.27 7.85
N LEU A 67 4.96 -4.30 7.10
CA LEU A 67 3.66 -4.30 6.47
C LEU A 67 2.54 -4.20 7.53
N LYS A 68 2.65 -4.95 8.63
CA LYS A 68 1.69 -4.91 9.74
C LYS A 68 1.65 -3.54 10.42
N ASP A 69 2.79 -2.85 10.50
CA ASP A 69 2.87 -1.54 11.14
C ASP A 69 2.18 -0.43 10.31
N ILE A 70 2.15 -0.58 8.98
CA ILE A 70 1.54 0.39 8.06
C ILE A 70 0.13 0.02 7.60
N GLU A 71 -0.25 -1.26 7.70
CA GLU A 71 -1.56 -1.79 7.26
C GLU A 71 -2.78 -1.05 7.88
N PRO A 72 -2.78 -0.69 9.18
CA PRO A 72 -3.86 0.10 9.77
C PRO A 72 -3.96 1.51 9.19
N HIS A 73 -2.81 2.12 8.91
CA HIS A 73 -2.72 3.48 8.33
C HIS A 73 -3.17 3.54 6.88
N LEU A 74 -3.08 2.41 6.16
CA LEU A 74 -3.55 2.25 4.79
C LEU A 74 -5.04 1.89 4.72
N GLY A 75 -5.71 1.67 5.87
CA GLY A 75 -7.10 1.23 5.92
C GLY A 75 -7.31 -0.20 5.39
N LEU A 76 -6.25 -1.00 5.39
CA LEU A 76 -6.26 -2.38 4.90
C LEU A 76 -6.46 -3.40 6.03
N ALA A 77 -6.24 -2.98 7.28
CA ALA A 77 -6.41 -3.84 8.45
C ALA A 77 -7.89 -4.18 8.70
N THR A 78 -8.12 -5.42 9.13
CA THR A 78 -9.42 -5.87 9.63
C THR A 78 -9.73 -5.24 10.99
N ILE A 79 -11.02 -5.21 11.37
CA ILE A 79 -11.45 -4.71 12.68
C ILE A 79 -10.73 -5.45 13.81
N SER A 80 -10.56 -6.78 13.69
CA SER A 80 -9.83 -7.58 14.68
C SER A 80 -8.36 -7.19 14.81
N GLU A 81 -7.69 -6.88 13.70
CA GLU A 81 -6.28 -6.46 13.71
C GLU A 81 -6.13 -5.05 14.30
N ILE A 82 -7.11 -4.17 14.08
CA ILE A 82 -7.16 -2.84 14.72
C ILE A 82 -7.36 -2.98 16.23
N ASP A 83 -8.30 -3.82 16.66
CA ASP A 83 -8.56 -4.06 18.09
C ASP A 83 -7.32 -4.63 18.80
N GLU A 84 -6.61 -5.57 18.17
CA GLU A 84 -5.36 -6.13 18.70
C GLU A 84 -4.25 -5.08 18.80
N TYR A 85 -4.12 -4.22 17.79
CA TYR A 85 -3.14 -3.14 17.79
C TYR A 85 -3.40 -2.12 18.92
N LEU A 86 -4.66 -1.71 19.10
CA LEU A 86 -5.06 -0.81 20.18
C LEU A 86 -4.81 -1.41 21.56
N ALA A 87 -5.12 -2.69 21.74
CA ALA A 87 -4.86 -3.39 23.00
C ALA A 87 -3.37 -3.47 23.34
N ASN A 88 -2.51 -3.65 22.33
CA ASN A 88 -1.06 -3.66 22.52
C ASN A 88 -0.51 -2.27 22.87
N LEU A 89 -1.02 -1.20 22.24
CA LEU A 89 -0.66 0.18 22.59
C LEU A 89 -1.03 0.54 24.03
N ASP A 90 -2.25 0.18 24.46
CA ASP A 90 -2.71 0.42 25.83
C ASP A 90 -1.81 -0.31 26.85
N LYS A 91 -1.32 -1.51 26.49
CA LYS A 91 -0.42 -2.30 27.33
C LYS A 91 0.99 -1.70 27.40
N GLU A 92 1.56 -1.28 26.26
CA GLU A 92 2.87 -0.60 26.25
C GLU A 92 2.84 0.72 27.02
N GLU A 93 1.75 1.49 26.92
CA GLU A 93 1.59 2.74 27.67
C GLU A 93 1.48 2.50 29.19
N ALA A 94 0.87 1.38 29.60
CA ALA A 94 0.81 0.99 31.00
C ALA A 94 2.19 0.56 31.55
N GLU A 95 2.96 -0.20 30.78
CA GLU A 95 4.31 -0.67 31.16
C GLU A 95 5.34 0.49 31.21
N LEU A 96 5.13 1.57 30.47
CA LEU A 96 5.97 2.78 30.51
C LEU A 96 5.69 3.71 31.71
N LYS A 97 4.58 3.51 32.42
CA LYS A 97 4.15 4.34 33.56
C LYS A 97 4.47 3.71 34.93
N GLU A 98 4.99 2.48 34.96
CA GLU A 98 5.62 1.84 36.12
C GLU A 98 7.14 2.10 36.16
#